data_AF-A0A383S7X9-F1
#
_entry.id   AF-A0A383S7X9-F1
#
_cell.length_a   1.000
_cell.length_b   1.000
_cell.length_c   1.000
_cell.angle_alpha   90.00
_cell.angle_beta   90.00
_cell.angle_gamma   90.00
#
_symmetry.space_group_name_H-M   'P 1'
#
loop_
_entity.id
_entity.type
_entity.pdbx_description
1 polymer ?
#
loop_
_entity_poly.entity_id
_entity_poly.type
_entity_poly.pdbx_seq_one_letter_code
_entity_poly.pdbx_strand_id
1 'polypeptide(L)'
;MLSSRGHNRCVNGVLAQIWERLGASLHPGPAPAEAAVLVAVVAALAAVLLGPAWRILRVVVTLVHELGHALVGLAAGRRLAGFTVNPDMSGATTTSGATSGPGLVLTTLAGYPMPAVVGVLIGQAALGGYARAVLTGIAVVLLLVLPRARSVHTVAALLGTLAADIALWWYADSTPASATVLGLGVFLVAGAWRQLVNVARHGDRTQDPGVLAARTHVPAAVWNLAFALVLAGASWWFGRSLLPFLPLP
;
A
#
# COMPACT_ATOMS: atom_id res chain seq x y z
N MET A 1 5.67 16.52 44.73
CA MET A 1 4.60 17.23 43.98
C MET A 1 5.08 18.06 42.77
N LEU A 2 6.36 18.45 42.66
CA LEU A 2 6.87 19.24 41.52
C LEU A 2 7.12 18.44 40.23
N SER A 3 7.47 17.14 40.35
CA SER A 3 7.76 16.27 39.19
C SER A 3 6.52 16.00 38.30
N SER A 4 5.34 15.80 38.90
CA SER A 4 4.09 15.56 38.15
C SER A 4 3.64 16.78 37.34
N ARG A 5 3.89 18.01 37.81
CA ARG A 5 3.54 19.24 37.07
C ARG A 5 4.43 19.47 35.84
N GLY A 6 5.71 19.12 35.92
CA GLY A 6 6.65 19.21 34.79
C GLY A 6 6.34 18.18 33.70
N HIS A 7 6.07 16.92 34.09
CA HIS A 7 5.67 15.85 33.17
C HIS A 7 4.36 16.18 32.45
N ASN A 8 3.34 16.67 33.18
CA ASN A 8 2.05 17.03 32.58
C ASN A 8 2.16 18.21 31.59
N ARG A 9 3.04 19.20 31.81
CA ARG A 9 3.28 20.28 30.84
C ARG A 9 3.96 19.78 29.55
N CYS A 10 4.92 18.86 29.68
CA CYS A 10 5.60 18.27 28.52
C CYS A 10 4.65 17.43 27.66
N VAL A 11 3.88 16.55 28.31
CA VAL A 11 2.86 15.71 27.62
C VAL A 11 1.80 16.60 26.96
N ASN A 12 1.31 17.64 27.64
CA ASN A 12 0.35 18.57 27.05
C ASN A 12 0.92 19.34 25.85
N GLY A 13 2.22 19.68 25.87
CA GLY A 13 2.91 20.30 24.73
C GLY A 13 3.03 19.36 23.52
N VAL A 14 3.37 18.09 23.76
CA VAL A 14 3.45 17.08 22.67
C VAL A 14 2.07 16.81 22.08
N LEU A 15 1.03 16.66 22.90
CA LEU A 15 -0.33 16.45 22.42
C LEU A 15 -0.85 17.64 21.58
N ALA A 16 -0.55 18.87 22.00
CA ALA A 16 -0.88 20.06 21.22
C ALA A 16 -0.15 20.06 19.86
N GLN A 17 1.13 19.70 19.84
CA GLN A 17 1.90 19.61 18.60
C GLN A 17 1.41 18.50 17.67
N ILE A 18 0.99 17.35 18.20
CA ILE A 18 0.36 16.28 17.43
C ILE A 18 -0.95 16.80 16.81
N TRP A 19 -1.80 17.45 17.60
CA TRP A 19 -3.07 17.98 17.14
C TRP A 19 -2.90 19.01 16.01
N GLU A 20 -1.96 19.94 16.18
CA GLU A 20 -1.63 20.95 15.18
C GLU A 20 -1.13 20.31 13.88
N ARG A 21 -0.21 19.35 13.98
CA ARG A 21 0.33 18.63 12.81
C ARG A 21 -0.72 17.77 12.11
N LEU A 22 -1.62 17.15 12.86
CA LEU A 22 -2.75 16.41 12.29
C LEU A 22 -3.68 17.36 11.52
N GLY A 23 -4.02 18.52 12.10
CA GLY A 23 -4.79 19.55 11.41
C GLY A 23 -4.10 20.03 10.13
N ALA A 24 -2.79 20.32 10.20
CA ALA A 24 -2.00 20.73 9.05
C ALA A 24 -1.92 19.65 7.96
N SER A 25 -1.98 18.37 8.33
CA SER A 25 -1.92 17.25 7.38
C SER A 25 -3.15 17.15 6.49
N LEU A 26 -4.28 17.74 6.88
CA LEU A 26 -5.52 17.74 6.09
C LEU A 26 -5.49 18.77 4.95
N HIS A 27 -4.53 19.69 4.97
CA HIS A 27 -4.36 20.73 3.96
C HIS A 27 -3.25 20.37 2.97
N PRO A 28 -3.39 20.73 1.68
CA PRO A 28 -2.33 20.49 0.71
C PRO A 28 -1.11 21.33 1.05
N GLY A 29 0.05 20.66 1.08
CA GLY A 29 1.36 21.31 1.10
C GLY A 29 1.81 21.73 -0.30
N PRO A 30 3.08 22.16 -0.45
CA PRO A 30 3.63 22.46 -1.76
C PRO A 30 3.66 21.20 -2.63
N ALA A 31 3.31 21.35 -3.90
CA ALA A 31 3.49 20.30 -4.89
C ALA A 31 4.99 19.92 -5.00
N PRO A 32 5.31 18.65 -5.29
CA PRO A 32 6.70 18.23 -5.42
C PRO A 32 7.36 18.90 -6.62
N ALA A 33 8.60 19.36 -6.44
CA ALA A 33 9.42 19.86 -7.54
C ALA A 33 9.70 18.73 -8.57
N GLU A 34 9.86 19.07 -9.85
CA GLU A 34 10.13 18.12 -10.93
C GLU A 34 11.31 17.19 -10.63
N ALA A 35 12.40 17.76 -10.12
CA ALA A 35 13.58 16.99 -9.71
C ALA A 35 13.26 15.94 -8.63
N ALA A 36 12.39 16.29 -7.66
CA ALA A 36 11.97 15.36 -6.61
C ALA A 36 11.08 14.25 -7.17
N VAL A 37 10.22 14.57 -8.15
CA VAL A 37 9.40 13.58 -8.87
C VAL A 37 10.28 12.60 -9.63
N LEU A 38 11.25 13.10 -10.40
CA LEU A 38 12.18 12.26 -11.16
C LEU A 38 12.97 11.32 -10.25
N VAL A 39 13.54 11.84 -9.16
CA VAL A 39 14.27 11.05 -8.17
C VAL A 39 13.37 9.97 -7.55
N ALA A 40 12.14 10.31 -7.17
CA ALA A 40 11.19 9.37 -6.61
C ALA A 40 10.85 8.23 -7.58
N VAL A 41 10.57 8.55 -8.84
CA VAL A 41 10.26 7.57 -9.89
C VAL A 41 11.45 6.65 -10.13
N VAL A 42 12.65 7.20 -10.32
CA VAL A 42 13.87 6.43 -10.58
C VAL A 42 14.21 5.54 -9.38
N ALA A 43 14.15 6.06 -8.16
CA ALA A 43 14.43 5.30 -6.95
C ALA A 43 13.43 4.16 -6.75
N ALA A 44 12.14 4.40 -6.98
CA ALA A 44 11.10 3.38 -6.89
C ALA A 44 11.29 2.27 -7.93
N LEU A 45 11.55 2.62 -9.18
CA LEU A 45 11.83 1.64 -10.24
C LEU A 45 13.11 0.86 -9.95
N ALA A 46 14.17 1.52 -9.50
CA ALA A 46 15.40 0.86 -9.07
C ALA A 46 15.13 -0.11 -7.90
N ALA A 47 14.32 0.28 -6.91
CA ALA A 47 13.94 -0.60 -5.81
C ALA A 47 13.17 -1.84 -6.28
N VAL A 48 12.34 -1.72 -7.32
CA VAL A 48 11.64 -2.85 -7.95
C VAL A 48 12.59 -3.70 -8.80
N LEU A 49 13.57 -3.14 -9.48
CA LEU A 49 14.45 -3.90 -10.38
C LEU A 49 15.64 -4.55 -9.66
N LEU A 50 16.16 -3.90 -8.62
CA LEU A 50 17.33 -4.36 -7.87
C LEU A 50 16.93 -5.42 -6.83
N GLY A 51 17.48 -6.63 -6.98
CA GLY A 51 17.16 -7.80 -6.16
C GLY A 51 17.20 -7.59 -4.64
N PRO A 52 18.24 -6.94 -4.06
CA PRO A 52 18.31 -6.71 -2.62
C PRO A 52 17.19 -5.80 -2.09
N ALA A 53 16.95 -4.66 -2.75
CA ALA A 53 15.91 -3.71 -2.36
C ALA A 53 14.51 -4.36 -2.46
N TRP A 54 14.25 -5.05 -3.58
CA TRP A 54 12.99 -5.77 -3.77
C TRP A 54 12.75 -6.81 -2.67
N ARG A 55 13.74 -7.62 -2.30
CA ARG A 55 13.57 -8.67 -1.28
C ARG A 55 13.09 -8.12 0.06
N ILE A 56 13.53 -6.90 0.41
CA ILE A 56 13.15 -6.22 1.66
C ILE A 56 11.79 -5.54 1.49
N LEU A 57 11.60 -4.76 0.43
CA LEU A 57 10.44 -3.87 0.27
C LEU A 57 9.20 -4.56 -0.28
N ARG A 58 9.33 -5.73 -0.93
CA ARG A 58 8.19 -6.47 -1.51
C ARG A 58 7.11 -6.83 -0.50
N VAL A 59 7.45 -6.88 0.80
CA VAL A 59 6.48 -7.09 1.89
C VAL A 59 5.36 -6.05 1.86
N VAL A 60 5.65 -4.81 1.46
CA VAL A 60 4.65 -3.73 1.38
C VAL A 60 3.64 -4.02 0.28
N VAL A 61 4.09 -4.53 -0.88
CA VAL A 61 3.19 -4.94 -1.98
C VAL A 61 2.28 -6.08 -1.52
N THR A 62 2.83 -7.08 -0.84
CA THR A 62 2.06 -8.21 -0.30
C THR A 62 1.07 -7.74 0.78
N LEU A 63 1.45 -6.83 1.68
CA LEU A 63 0.52 -6.27 2.66
C LEU A 63 -0.66 -5.59 1.99
N VAL A 64 -0.44 -4.74 0.98
CA VAL A 64 -1.52 -4.06 0.27
C VAL A 64 -2.40 -5.05 -0.50
N HIS A 65 -1.82 -6.12 -1.05
CA HIS A 65 -2.55 -7.21 -1.69
C HIS A 65 -3.50 -7.92 -0.71
N GLU A 66 -2.99 -8.36 0.45
CA GLU A 66 -3.78 -9.03 1.49
C GLU A 66 -4.87 -8.12 2.07
N LEU A 67 -4.53 -6.85 2.31
CA LEU A 67 -5.51 -5.86 2.75
C LEU A 67 -6.58 -5.58 1.68
N GLY A 68 -6.25 -5.76 0.40
CA GLY A 68 -7.21 -5.68 -0.69
C GLY A 68 -8.31 -6.75 -0.59
N HIS A 69 -7.91 -8.01 -0.36
CA HIS A 69 -8.86 -9.08 -0.07
C HIS A 69 -9.70 -8.75 1.17
N ALA A 70 -9.07 -8.30 2.25
CA ALA A 70 -9.76 -7.97 3.48
C ALA A 70 -10.83 -6.88 3.25
N LEU A 71 -10.46 -5.78 2.60
CA LEU A 71 -11.34 -4.63 2.36
C LEU A 71 -12.55 -5.00 1.52
N VAL A 72 -12.32 -5.61 0.35
CA VAL A 72 -13.41 -6.00 -0.56
C VAL A 72 -14.23 -7.14 0.03
N GLY A 73 -13.60 -8.06 0.77
CA GLY A 73 -14.31 -9.10 1.50
C GLY A 73 -15.26 -8.55 2.54
N LEU A 74 -14.85 -7.56 3.34
CA LEU A 74 -15.73 -6.86 4.27
C LEU A 74 -16.89 -6.18 3.54
N ALA A 75 -16.61 -5.48 2.43
CA ALA A 75 -17.64 -4.84 1.61
C ALA A 75 -18.63 -5.85 1.00
N ALA A 76 -18.16 -7.06 0.69
CA ALA A 76 -18.97 -8.17 0.19
C ALA A 76 -19.67 -8.98 1.31
N GLY A 77 -19.71 -8.48 2.55
CA GLY A 77 -20.39 -9.10 3.67
C GLY A 77 -19.64 -10.26 4.34
N ARG A 78 -18.37 -10.47 4.01
CA ARG A 78 -17.48 -11.41 4.72
C ARG A 78 -16.91 -10.75 5.97
N ARG A 79 -16.35 -11.53 6.88
CA ARG A 79 -15.71 -11.06 8.12
C ARG A 79 -14.22 -11.35 8.07
N LEU A 80 -13.39 -10.36 8.39
CA LEU A 80 -11.94 -10.55 8.49
C LEU A 80 -11.57 -11.21 9.82
N ALA A 81 -11.10 -12.47 9.79
CA ALA A 81 -10.62 -13.18 10.98
C ALA A 81 -9.15 -12.84 11.29
N GLY A 82 -8.34 -12.57 10.27
CA GLY A 82 -6.95 -12.18 10.40
C GLY A 82 -6.21 -12.32 9.09
N PHE A 83 -4.94 -11.91 9.07
CA PHE A 83 -4.07 -12.13 7.93
C PHE A 83 -2.63 -12.41 8.38
N THR A 84 -1.91 -13.13 7.51
CA THR A 84 -0.51 -13.45 7.68
C THR A 84 0.22 -13.11 6.38
N VAL A 85 1.39 -12.53 6.52
CA VAL A 85 2.44 -12.47 5.50
C VAL A 85 3.62 -13.26 6.03
N ASN A 86 4.06 -14.24 5.26
CA ASN A 86 5.19 -15.10 5.57
C ASN A 86 6.49 -14.55 4.97
N PRO A 87 7.67 -14.98 5.46
CA PRO A 87 8.97 -14.51 4.95
C PRO A 87 9.24 -14.84 3.47
N ASP A 88 8.63 -15.90 2.95
CA ASP A 88 8.65 -16.25 1.52
C ASP A 88 7.76 -15.35 0.66
N MET A 89 7.03 -14.43 1.29
CA MET A 89 6.01 -13.54 0.74
C MET A 89 4.73 -14.23 0.29
N SER A 90 4.49 -15.47 0.72
CA SER A 90 3.14 -15.99 0.73
C SER A 90 2.31 -15.18 1.73
N GLY A 91 1.19 -14.68 1.27
CA GLY A 91 0.20 -14.02 2.09
C GLY A 91 -1.04 -14.90 2.20
N ALA A 92 -1.73 -14.80 3.33
CA ALA A 92 -3.01 -15.47 3.54
C ALA A 92 -3.92 -14.57 4.36
N THR A 93 -4.97 -14.06 3.72
CA THR A 93 -6.05 -13.36 4.39
C THR A 93 -7.20 -14.31 4.68
N THR A 94 -7.39 -14.58 5.97
CA THR A 94 -8.48 -15.44 6.43
C THR A 94 -9.74 -14.60 6.60
N THR A 95 -10.71 -14.81 5.70
CA THR A 95 -12.07 -14.26 5.82
C THR A 95 -13.06 -15.38 6.12
N SER A 96 -13.99 -15.15 7.04
CA SER A 96 -15.13 -16.03 7.30
C SER A 96 -16.39 -15.49 6.64
N GLY A 97 -17.19 -16.38 6.06
CA GLY A 97 -18.36 -16.05 5.26
C GLY A 97 -18.73 -17.21 4.34
N ALA A 98 -19.64 -16.98 3.39
CA ALA A 98 -20.02 -17.99 2.40
C ALA A 98 -18.78 -18.53 1.65
N THR A 99 -18.68 -19.86 1.54
CA THR A 99 -17.57 -20.57 0.88
C THR A 99 -17.72 -20.63 -0.64
N SER A 100 -18.78 -20.02 -1.18
CA SER A 100 -19.10 -19.90 -2.61
C SER A 100 -19.86 -18.59 -2.87
N GLY A 101 -20.02 -18.24 -4.14
CA GLY A 101 -20.82 -17.09 -4.58
C GLY A 101 -20.01 -15.83 -4.91
N PRO A 102 -20.70 -14.76 -5.37
CA PRO A 102 -20.07 -13.56 -5.93
C PRO A 102 -19.19 -12.82 -4.91
N GLY A 103 -19.54 -12.85 -3.62
CA GLY A 103 -18.72 -12.20 -2.59
C GLY A 103 -17.33 -12.82 -2.45
N LEU A 104 -17.19 -14.14 -2.61
CA LEU A 104 -15.87 -14.80 -2.64
C LEU A 104 -15.09 -14.39 -3.88
N VAL A 105 -15.73 -14.39 -5.05
CA VAL A 105 -15.11 -14.01 -6.33
C VAL A 105 -14.58 -12.57 -6.27
N LEU A 106 -15.40 -11.62 -5.80
CA LEU A 106 -14.99 -10.22 -5.63
C LEU A 106 -13.83 -10.08 -4.65
N THR A 107 -13.87 -10.81 -3.54
CA THR A 107 -12.78 -10.84 -2.56
C THR A 107 -11.47 -11.27 -3.21
N THR A 108 -11.46 -12.40 -3.91
CA THR A 108 -10.27 -12.95 -4.57
C THR A 108 -9.80 -12.06 -5.73
N LEU A 109 -10.71 -11.40 -6.44
CA LEU A 109 -10.34 -10.46 -7.50
C LEU A 109 -9.62 -9.21 -6.99
N ALA A 110 -9.82 -8.84 -5.73
CA ALA A 110 -9.30 -7.58 -5.19
C ALA A 110 -7.79 -7.58 -4.97
N GLY A 111 -7.16 -8.74 -4.72
CA GLY A 111 -5.77 -8.84 -4.30
C GLY A 111 -4.81 -8.22 -5.31
N TYR A 112 -4.76 -8.76 -6.52
CA TYR A 112 -3.80 -8.32 -7.56
C TYR A 112 -3.95 -6.85 -7.98
N PRO A 113 -5.16 -6.31 -8.17
CA PRO A 113 -5.33 -4.90 -8.51
C PRO A 113 -5.00 -3.93 -7.37
N MET A 114 -5.15 -4.33 -6.10
CA MET A 114 -5.11 -3.39 -4.97
C MET A 114 -3.80 -2.59 -4.88
N PRO A 115 -2.59 -3.20 -4.99
CA PRO A 115 -1.35 -2.43 -4.96
C PRO A 115 -1.28 -1.36 -6.05
N ALA A 116 -1.72 -1.67 -7.28
CA ALA A 116 -1.74 -0.67 -8.34
C ALA A 116 -2.75 0.45 -8.05
N VAL A 117 -3.98 0.11 -7.65
CA VAL A 117 -5.02 1.10 -7.33
C VAL A 117 -4.57 2.02 -6.20
N VAL A 118 -4.11 1.47 -5.08
CA VAL A 118 -3.59 2.25 -3.95
C VAL A 118 -2.39 3.08 -4.38
N GLY A 119 -1.47 2.51 -5.15
CA GLY A 119 -0.29 3.21 -5.65
C GLY A 119 -0.63 4.46 -6.46
N VAL A 120 -1.61 4.36 -7.36
CA VAL A 120 -2.12 5.51 -8.13
C VAL A 120 -2.78 6.54 -7.22
N LEU A 121 -3.63 6.13 -6.29
CA LEU A 121 -4.34 7.05 -5.40
C LEU A 121 -3.36 7.85 -4.52
N ILE A 122 -2.41 7.18 -3.86
CA ILE A 122 -1.44 7.86 -3.01
C ILE A 122 -0.44 8.70 -3.82
N GLY A 123 -0.07 8.23 -5.02
CA GLY A 123 0.82 8.97 -5.91
C GLY A 123 0.19 10.26 -6.40
N GLN A 124 -1.08 10.22 -6.82
CA GLN A 124 -1.82 11.43 -7.20
C GLN A 124 -2.05 12.37 -6.02
N ALA A 125 -2.35 11.84 -4.84
CA ALA A 125 -2.44 12.66 -3.64
C ALA A 125 -1.11 13.37 -3.35
N ALA A 126 0.03 12.69 -3.50
CA ALA A 126 1.35 13.30 -3.34
C ALA A 126 1.61 14.41 -4.37
N LEU A 127 1.26 14.21 -5.64
CA LEU A 127 1.35 15.25 -6.67
C LEU A 127 0.47 16.47 -6.35
N GLY A 128 -0.68 16.27 -5.71
CA GLY A 128 -1.58 17.32 -5.24
C GLY A 128 -1.16 17.97 -3.91
N GLY A 129 0.02 17.65 -3.36
CA GLY A 129 0.51 18.21 -2.09
C GLY A 129 -0.04 17.53 -0.83
N TYR A 130 -0.82 16.45 -0.95
CA TYR A 130 -1.45 15.74 0.17
C TYR A 130 -0.58 14.62 0.77
N ALA A 131 0.74 14.68 0.62
CA ALA A 131 1.65 13.64 1.12
C ALA A 131 1.48 13.39 2.63
N ARG A 132 1.36 14.44 3.44
CA ARG A 132 1.15 14.30 4.90
C ARG A 132 -0.20 13.66 5.23
N ALA A 133 -1.27 14.00 4.49
CA ALA A 133 -2.58 13.36 4.63
C ALA A 133 -2.49 11.85 4.38
N VAL A 134 -1.75 11.47 3.32
CA VAL A 134 -1.52 10.06 2.99
C VAL A 134 -0.78 9.34 4.11
N LEU A 135 0.30 9.90 4.65
CA LEU A 135 1.03 9.29 5.77
C LEU A 135 0.11 9.11 6.99
N THR A 136 -0.68 10.12 7.35
CA THR A 136 -1.68 9.97 8.42
C THR A 136 -2.68 8.84 8.12
N GLY A 137 -3.16 8.74 6.88
CA GLY A 137 -4.05 7.66 6.46
C GLY A 137 -3.40 6.27 6.54
N ILE A 138 -2.15 6.15 6.12
CA ILE A 138 -1.36 4.91 6.22
C ILE A 138 -1.20 4.51 7.68
N ALA A 139 -0.78 5.43 8.56
CA ALA A 139 -0.66 5.17 10.00
C ALA A 139 -1.97 4.65 10.60
N VAL A 140 -3.11 5.29 10.28
CA VAL A 140 -4.43 4.85 10.74
C VAL A 140 -4.75 3.44 10.25
N VAL A 141 -4.56 3.16 8.96
CA VAL A 141 -4.80 1.81 8.40
C VAL A 141 -3.92 0.77 9.09
N LEU A 142 -2.61 1.05 9.23
CA LEU A 142 -1.66 0.14 9.89
C LEU A 142 -2.07 -0.16 11.34
N LEU A 143 -2.49 0.86 12.10
CA LEU A 143 -2.98 0.69 13.48
C LEU A 143 -4.27 -0.13 13.54
N LEU A 144 -5.20 0.06 12.59
CA LEU A 144 -6.46 -0.70 12.54
C LEU A 144 -6.24 -2.18 12.19
N VAL A 145 -5.27 -2.48 11.33
CA VAL A 145 -5.01 -3.86 10.87
C VAL A 145 -4.04 -4.62 11.77
N LEU A 146 -3.21 -3.92 12.55
CA LEU A 146 -2.22 -4.53 13.46
C LEU A 146 -2.81 -5.61 14.38
N PRO A 147 -3.97 -5.42 15.05
CA PRO A 147 -4.58 -6.47 15.89
C PRO A 147 -5.04 -7.71 15.11
N ARG A 148 -5.11 -7.63 13.77
CA ARG A 148 -5.52 -8.72 12.89
C ARG A 148 -4.34 -9.51 12.33
N ALA A 149 -3.11 -9.07 12.58
CA ALA A 149 -1.91 -9.79 12.19
C ALA A 149 -1.76 -11.08 13.00
N ARG A 150 -1.54 -12.21 12.30
CA ARG A 150 -1.50 -13.54 12.92
C ARG A 150 -0.11 -14.19 12.93
N SER A 151 0.94 -13.46 12.55
CA SER A 151 2.33 -13.94 12.66
C SER A 151 3.29 -12.85 13.15
N VAL A 152 4.40 -13.29 13.76
CA VAL A 152 5.48 -12.38 14.22
C VAL A 152 6.08 -11.60 13.05
N HIS A 153 6.25 -12.24 11.89
CA HIS A 153 6.77 -11.56 10.70
C HIS A 153 5.84 -10.43 10.24
N THR A 154 4.53 -10.69 10.21
CA THR A 154 3.52 -9.68 9.85
C THR A 154 3.51 -8.53 10.84
N VAL A 155 3.53 -8.83 12.15
CA VAL A 155 3.58 -7.80 13.19
C VAL A 155 4.85 -6.96 13.05
N ALA A 156 6.02 -7.58 12.87
CA ALA A 156 7.28 -6.89 12.69
C ALA A 156 7.27 -6.00 11.42
N ALA A 157 6.74 -6.50 10.31
CA ALA A 157 6.60 -5.74 9.08
C ALA A 157 5.66 -4.52 9.24
N LEU A 158 4.52 -4.71 9.90
CA LEU A 158 3.57 -3.63 10.18
C LEU A 158 4.16 -2.58 11.11
N LEU A 159 4.82 -2.99 12.20
CA LEU A 159 5.46 -2.08 13.14
C LEU A 159 6.63 -1.33 12.51
N GLY A 160 7.45 -2.01 11.71
CA GLY A 160 8.54 -1.37 10.97
C GLY A 160 8.03 -0.34 9.96
N THR A 161 6.97 -0.69 9.21
CA THR A 161 6.32 0.23 8.27
C THR A 161 5.70 1.42 9.00
N LEU A 162 5.00 1.18 10.11
CA LEU A 162 4.38 2.22 10.94
C LEU A 162 5.42 3.16 11.54
N ALA A 163 6.55 2.62 12.04
CA ALA A 163 7.63 3.42 12.58
C ALA A 163 8.28 4.31 11.52
N ALA A 164 8.52 3.76 10.32
CA ALA A 164 9.04 4.53 9.18
C ALA A 164 8.07 5.62 8.72
N ASP A 165 6.78 5.31 8.65
CA ASP A 165 5.71 6.24 8.28
C ASP A 165 5.57 7.39 9.28
N ILE A 166 5.53 7.09 10.59
CA ILE A 166 5.50 8.10 11.66
C ILE A 166 6.78 8.94 11.64
N ALA A 167 7.95 8.33 11.42
CA ALA A 167 9.21 9.06 11.34
C ALA A 167 9.21 10.04 10.15
N LEU A 168 8.71 9.61 9.00
CA LEU A 168 8.57 10.48 7.83
C LEU A 168 7.56 11.61 8.10
N TRP A 169 6.42 11.30 8.71
CA TRP A 169 5.41 12.30 9.06
C TRP A 169 5.92 13.34 10.08
N TRP A 170 6.73 12.89 11.05
CA TRP A 170 7.20 13.74 12.14
C TRP A 170 8.47 14.54 11.80
N TYR A 171 9.45 13.92 11.15
CA TYR A 171 10.77 14.53 10.97
C TYR A 171 11.02 15.07 9.58
N ALA A 172 10.33 14.60 8.55
CA ALA A 172 10.62 15.03 7.19
C ALA A 172 9.97 16.37 6.84
N ASP A 173 10.73 17.17 6.08
CA ASP A 173 10.21 18.34 5.38
C ASP A 173 9.24 17.93 4.26
N SER A 174 8.57 18.91 3.65
CA SER A 174 7.58 18.68 2.60
C SER A 174 8.14 17.94 1.38
N THR A 175 9.38 18.26 0.95
CA THR A 175 9.99 17.68 -0.24
C THR A 175 10.30 16.19 -0.08
N PRO A 176 11.04 15.72 0.96
CA PRO A 176 11.29 14.28 1.13
C PRO A 176 10.02 13.49 1.43
N ALA A 177 9.07 14.05 2.18
CA ALA A 177 7.78 13.40 2.44
C ALA A 177 7.01 13.16 1.13
N SER A 178 6.89 14.19 0.28
CA SER A 178 6.18 14.10 -0.99
C SER A 178 6.86 13.16 -1.98
N ALA A 179 8.20 13.23 -2.08
CA ALA A 179 8.98 12.32 -2.92
C ALA A 179 8.84 10.86 -2.46
N THR A 180 8.83 10.61 -1.15
CA THR A 180 8.72 9.25 -0.61
C THR A 180 7.32 8.67 -0.83
N VAL A 181 6.26 9.44 -0.58
CA VAL A 181 4.88 8.99 -0.84
C VAL A 181 4.64 8.75 -2.32
N LEU A 182 5.15 9.64 -3.19
CA LEU A 182 5.10 9.46 -4.63
C LEU A 182 5.85 8.20 -5.07
N GLY A 183 7.07 8.03 -4.57
CA GLY A 183 7.90 6.86 -4.83
C GLY A 183 7.25 5.56 -4.35
N LEU A 184 6.59 5.56 -3.20
CA LEU A 184 5.77 4.45 -2.73
C LEU A 184 4.62 4.15 -3.73
N GLY A 185 3.96 5.18 -4.25
CA GLY A 185 2.94 5.03 -5.29
C GLY A 185 3.47 4.31 -6.54
N VAL A 186 4.61 4.77 -7.06
CA VAL A 186 5.29 4.17 -8.22
C VAL A 186 5.74 2.74 -7.91
N PHE A 187 6.31 2.52 -6.73
CA PHE A 187 6.77 1.21 -6.26
C PHE A 187 5.62 0.21 -6.19
N LEU A 188 4.45 0.59 -5.69
CA LEU A 188 3.29 -0.28 -5.60
C LEU A 188 2.74 -0.66 -6.99
N VAL A 189 2.69 0.29 -7.93
CA VAL A 189 2.25 0.03 -9.32
C VAL A 189 3.23 -0.92 -10.03
N ALA A 190 4.53 -0.65 -9.97
CA ALA A 190 5.55 -1.49 -10.58
C ALA A 190 5.66 -2.86 -9.88
N GLY A 191 5.52 -2.89 -8.56
CA GLY A 191 5.49 -4.10 -7.74
C GLY A 191 4.29 -5.00 -8.07
N ALA A 192 3.11 -4.42 -8.35
CA ALA A 192 1.93 -5.16 -8.79
C ALA A 192 2.20 -5.94 -10.08
N TRP A 193 2.83 -5.29 -11.07
CA TRP A 193 3.24 -5.95 -12.32
C TRP A 193 4.22 -7.09 -12.07
N ARG A 194 5.22 -6.88 -11.21
CA ARG A 194 6.21 -7.91 -10.91
C ARG A 194 5.57 -9.13 -10.24
N GLN A 195 4.61 -8.94 -9.34
CA GLN A 195 3.85 -10.03 -8.72
C GLN A 195 2.94 -10.73 -9.73
N LEU A 196 2.24 -9.98 -10.59
CA LEU A 196 1.40 -10.56 -11.64
C LEU A 196 2.19 -11.41 -12.63
N VAL A 197 3.37 -10.95 -13.06
CA VAL A 197 4.26 -11.73 -13.94
C VAL A 197 4.73 -13.01 -13.22
N ASN A 198 5.01 -12.95 -11.92
CA ASN A 198 5.42 -14.12 -11.16
C ASN A 198 4.31 -15.18 -11.10
N VAL A 199 3.07 -14.80 -10.76
CA VAL A 199 1.95 -15.75 -10.72
C VAL A 199 1.57 -16.26 -12.11
N ALA A 200 1.68 -15.43 -13.14
CA ALA A 200 1.38 -15.84 -14.51
C ALA A 200 2.37 -16.90 -15.03
N ARG A 201 3.62 -16.90 -14.54
CA ARG A 201 4.67 -17.84 -14.96
C ARG A 201 4.78 -19.08 -14.07
N HIS A 202 4.62 -18.91 -12.76
CA HIS A 202 4.92 -19.94 -11.76
C HIS A 202 3.77 -20.20 -10.78
N GLY A 203 2.61 -19.57 -10.98
CA GLY A 203 1.47 -19.72 -10.09
C GLY A 203 0.84 -21.12 -10.17
N ASP A 204 0.18 -21.51 -9.09
CA ASP A 204 -0.54 -22.77 -8.97
C ASP A 204 -2.04 -22.54 -8.72
N ARG A 205 -2.78 -23.63 -8.44
CA ARG A 205 -4.23 -23.58 -8.20
C ARG A 205 -4.64 -22.92 -6.89
N THR A 206 -3.71 -22.72 -5.95
CA THR A 206 -3.97 -22.13 -4.63
C THR A 206 -3.88 -20.60 -4.66
N GLN A 207 -3.23 -20.04 -5.68
CA GLN A 207 -3.17 -18.60 -5.93
C GLN A 207 -4.47 -18.06 -6.53
N ASP A 208 -4.72 -16.75 -6.42
CA ASP A 208 -5.98 -16.12 -6.84
C ASP A 208 -6.48 -16.51 -8.24
N PRO A 209 -5.64 -16.52 -9.31
CA PRO A 209 -6.12 -16.89 -10.64
C PRO A 209 -6.62 -18.35 -10.68
N GLY A 210 -5.97 -19.24 -9.92
CA GLY A 210 -6.35 -20.63 -9.77
C GLY A 210 -7.63 -20.80 -8.96
N VAL A 211 -7.77 -20.07 -7.86
CA VAL A 211 -9.00 -20.04 -7.04
C VAL A 211 -10.17 -19.51 -7.87
N LEU A 212 -10.00 -18.41 -8.59
CA LEU A 212 -11.02 -17.86 -9.47
C LEU A 212 -11.40 -18.84 -10.58
N ALA A 213 -10.43 -19.51 -11.18
CA ALA A 213 -10.70 -20.51 -12.21
C ALA A 213 -11.53 -21.68 -11.68
N ALA A 214 -11.21 -22.18 -10.48
CA ALA A 214 -11.98 -23.24 -9.83
C ALA A 214 -13.41 -22.82 -9.46
N ARG A 215 -13.63 -21.53 -9.14
CA ARG A 215 -14.94 -21.04 -8.70
C ARG A 215 -15.84 -20.52 -9.81
N THR A 216 -15.25 -20.08 -10.91
CA THR A 216 -15.99 -19.48 -12.04
C THR A 216 -16.00 -20.35 -13.29
N HIS A 217 -15.19 -21.42 -13.32
CA HIS A 217 -14.95 -22.25 -14.50
C HIS A 217 -14.30 -21.49 -15.68
N VAL A 218 -13.84 -20.25 -15.46
CA VAL A 218 -13.10 -19.44 -16.43
C VAL A 218 -11.60 -19.69 -16.26
N PRO A 219 -10.82 -19.98 -17.33
CA PRO A 219 -9.40 -20.29 -17.20
C PRO A 219 -8.57 -19.23 -16.47
N ALA A 220 -7.59 -19.65 -15.68
CA ALA A 220 -6.71 -18.75 -14.91
C ALA A 220 -6.00 -17.70 -15.80
N ALA A 221 -5.70 -18.05 -17.06
CA ALA A 221 -5.11 -17.12 -18.03
C ALA A 221 -6.00 -15.91 -18.33
N VAL A 222 -7.33 -16.10 -18.36
CA VAL A 222 -8.29 -15.00 -18.57
C VAL A 222 -8.31 -14.07 -17.36
N TRP A 223 -8.22 -14.62 -16.15
CA TRP A 223 -8.11 -13.81 -14.92
C TRP A 223 -6.79 -13.04 -14.86
N ASN A 224 -5.67 -13.66 -15.24
CA ASN A 224 -4.39 -12.97 -15.37
C ASN A 224 -4.46 -11.81 -16.37
N LEU A 225 -5.15 -11.99 -17.51
CA LEU A 225 -5.39 -10.92 -18.48
C LEU A 225 -6.26 -9.81 -17.88
N ALA A 226 -7.34 -10.15 -17.18
CA ALA A 226 -8.19 -9.17 -16.51
C ALA A 226 -7.39 -8.33 -15.50
N PHE A 227 -6.54 -8.95 -14.69
CA PHE A 227 -5.63 -8.23 -13.79
C PHE A 227 -4.65 -7.34 -14.56
N ALA A 228 -4.05 -7.85 -15.64
CA ALA A 228 -3.14 -7.07 -16.48
C ALA A 228 -3.83 -5.83 -17.08
N LEU A 229 -5.09 -5.93 -17.50
CA LEU A 229 -5.85 -4.80 -18.02
C LEU A 229 -6.09 -3.73 -16.97
N VAL A 230 -6.44 -4.11 -15.73
CA VAL A 230 -6.62 -3.16 -14.62
C VAL A 230 -5.29 -2.48 -14.28
N LEU A 231 -4.20 -3.26 -14.20
CA LEU A 231 -2.86 -2.73 -13.95
C LEU A 231 -2.40 -1.80 -15.08
N ALA A 232 -2.69 -2.13 -16.34
CA ALA A 232 -2.38 -1.29 -17.49
C ALA A 232 -3.15 0.03 -17.45
N GLY A 233 -4.45 0.00 -17.15
CA GLY A 233 -5.26 1.20 -16.97
C GLY A 233 -4.74 2.10 -15.85
N ALA A 234 -4.41 1.51 -14.69
CA ALA A 234 -3.81 2.23 -13.56
C ALA A 234 -2.45 2.83 -13.92
N SER A 235 -1.59 2.07 -14.59
CA SER A 235 -0.25 2.52 -15.02
C SER A 235 -0.33 3.65 -16.04
N TRP A 236 -1.25 3.54 -17.01
CA TRP A 236 -1.49 4.57 -18.02
C TRP A 236 -1.99 5.86 -17.39
N TRP A 237 -2.99 5.76 -16.50
CA TRP A 237 -3.53 6.91 -15.79
C TRP A 237 -2.45 7.60 -14.96
N PHE A 238 -1.68 6.85 -14.18
CA PHE A 238 -0.66 7.44 -13.32
C PHE A 238 0.52 7.99 -14.12
N GLY A 239 0.91 7.32 -15.20
CA GLY A 239 1.90 7.82 -16.15
C GLY A 239 1.47 9.18 -16.72
N ARG A 240 0.22 9.32 -17.16
CA ARG A 240 -0.36 10.60 -17.61
C ARG A 240 -0.23 11.70 -16.55
N SER A 241 -0.47 11.39 -15.27
CA SER A 241 -0.34 12.35 -14.17
C SER A 241 1.12 12.73 -13.88
N LEU A 242 2.09 11.88 -14.22
CA LEU A 242 3.53 12.13 -14.02
C LEU A 242 4.16 12.92 -15.18
N LEU A 243 3.61 12.83 -16.40
CA LEU A 243 4.16 13.49 -17.60
C LEU A 243 4.51 14.97 -17.42
N PRO A 244 3.69 15.81 -16.75
CA PRO A 244 4.00 17.25 -16.59
C PRO A 244 5.25 17.52 -15.75
N PHE A 245 5.73 16.53 -15.00
CA PHE A 245 6.87 16.65 -14.08
C PHE A 245 8.13 15.97 -14.61
N LEU A 246 8.06 15.30 -15.76
CA LEU A 246 9.19 14.63 -16.37
C LEU A 246 9.79 15.55 -17.44
N PRO A 247 11.13 15.69 -17.50
CA PRO A 247 11.80 16.43 -18.55
C PRO A 247 11.74 15.63 -19.86
N LEU A 248 10.58 15.62 -20.50
CA LEU A 248 10.37 15.04 -21.82
C LEU A 248 10.29 16.19 -22.84
N PRO A 249 10.94 16.04 -24.01
CA PRO A 249 10.92 17.05 -25.07
C PRO A 249 9.52 17.23 -25.70
#